data_AF-A0A8S8YPC8-F1
#
_entry.id   AF-A0A8S8YPC8-F1
#
_cell.length_a   1.000
_cell.length_b   1.000
_cell.length_c   1.000
_cell.angle_alpha   90.00
_cell.angle_beta   90.00
_cell.angle_gamma   90.00
#
_symmetry.space_group_name_H-M   'P 1'
#
loop_
_entity.id
_entity.type
_entity.pdbx_description
1 polymer ?
#
loop_
_entity_poly.entity_id
_entity_poly.type
_entity_poly.pdbx_seq_one_letter_code
_entity_poly.pdbx_strand_id
1 'polypeptide(L)'
;MCVLSCHIVMVGSLQALYEIRSSTGKAETDGLPDSIISEFLQIDPSLSRAIEEASVNFQSLINEMGENLLSMNEGELSSLLQSDYVNFYSAPTVNPYVAISARGPWIVTSHGAVIHDNGGYGMLGMGHGPDDVIHSMQQNWVMANVMTPSFSQKRLSDRLKKEVGHTRGNCPFSKFVCLNSGSESMTISMRIADANTLTLTGKGGIHEGKPTKMLALVEAFHGRTHRPAQISDSCSGKYEKNLASFREREM
;
A
#
# COMPACT_ATOMS: atom_id res chain seq x y z
N MET A 1 -18.00 29.06 21.18
CA MET A 1 -17.23 29.29 19.93
C MET A 1 -16.93 28.00 19.14
N CYS A 2 -16.91 26.81 19.74
CA CYS A 2 -16.59 25.56 19.04
C CYS A 2 -17.71 25.04 18.08
N VAL A 3 -18.99 25.12 18.49
CA VAL A 3 -20.13 24.61 17.69
C VAL A 3 -20.33 25.36 16.37
N LEU A 4 -20.18 26.70 16.39
CA LEU A 4 -20.35 27.52 15.19
C LEU A 4 -19.25 27.24 14.15
N SER A 5 -18.02 27.01 14.60
CA SER A 5 -16.89 26.65 13.74
C SER A 5 -17.06 25.28 13.08
N CYS A 6 -17.56 24.29 13.84
CA CYS A 6 -17.81 22.95 13.32
C CYS A 6 -18.93 22.94 12.27
N HIS A 7 -19.99 23.74 12.48
CA HIS A 7 -21.08 23.88 11.52
C HIS A 7 -20.62 24.52 10.20
N ILE A 8 -19.76 25.55 10.26
CA ILE A 8 -19.20 26.21 9.06
C ILE A 8 -18.32 25.25 8.26
N VAL A 9 -17.45 24.49 8.91
CA VAL A 9 -16.58 23.48 8.24
C VAL A 9 -17.44 22.42 7.56
N MET A 10 -18.45 21.89 8.25
CA MET A 10 -19.35 20.88 7.70
C MET A 10 -20.09 21.36 6.45
N VAL A 11 -20.69 22.56 6.50
CA VAL A 11 -21.39 23.14 5.34
C VAL A 11 -20.43 23.38 4.19
N GLY A 12 -19.22 23.88 4.45
CA GLY A 12 -18.19 24.09 3.44
C GLY A 12 -17.73 22.79 2.77
N SER A 13 -17.47 21.74 3.55
CA SER A 13 -17.03 20.44 3.02
C SER A 13 -18.11 19.76 2.15
N LEU A 14 -19.38 19.79 2.56
CA LEU A 14 -20.46 19.22 1.74
C LEU A 14 -20.67 20.02 0.45
N GLN A 15 -20.56 21.35 0.52
CA GLN A 15 -20.66 22.21 -0.66
C GLN A 15 -19.52 21.90 -1.66
N ALA A 16 -18.29 21.73 -1.16
CA ALA A 16 -17.14 21.31 -1.96
C ALA A 16 -17.37 19.97 -2.68
N LEU A 17 -17.92 18.98 -1.98
CA LEU A 17 -18.27 17.69 -2.59
C LEU A 17 -19.37 17.83 -3.64
N TYR A 18 -20.40 18.64 -3.36
CA TYR A 18 -21.48 18.93 -4.31
C TYR A 18 -20.94 19.56 -5.60
N GLU A 19 -20.03 20.53 -5.49
CA GLU A 19 -19.41 21.18 -6.64
C GLU A 19 -18.67 20.18 -7.53
N ILE A 20 -17.86 19.29 -6.94
CA ILE A 20 -17.17 18.21 -7.66
C ILE A 20 -18.21 17.31 -8.36
N ARG A 21 -19.19 16.78 -7.61
CA ARG A 21 -20.24 15.88 -8.14
C ARG A 21 -21.04 16.53 -9.27
N SER A 22 -21.28 17.83 -9.20
CA SER A 22 -22.03 18.59 -10.21
C SER A 22 -21.25 18.86 -11.50
N SER A 23 -19.92 18.70 -11.46
CA SER A 23 -19.00 18.97 -12.56
C SER A 23 -18.52 17.69 -13.27
N THR A 24 -18.98 16.53 -12.82
CA THR A 24 -18.51 15.21 -13.27
C THR A 24 -19.60 14.41 -13.98
N GLY A 25 -19.20 13.37 -14.71
CA GLY A 25 -20.14 12.43 -15.33
C GLY A 25 -20.80 11.49 -14.31
N LYS A 26 -21.38 10.39 -14.82
CA LYS A 26 -22.01 9.39 -13.96
C LYS A 26 -20.96 8.70 -13.07
N ALA A 27 -21.13 8.82 -11.76
CA ALA A 27 -20.40 8.04 -10.77
C ALA A 27 -20.93 6.59 -10.73
N GLU A 28 -20.02 5.63 -10.55
CA GLU A 28 -20.36 4.23 -10.26
C GLU A 28 -20.04 3.86 -8.80
N THR A 29 -19.17 4.62 -8.17
CA THR A 29 -18.77 4.47 -6.78
C THR A 29 -19.65 5.36 -5.90
N ASP A 30 -20.56 4.73 -5.14
CA ASP A 30 -21.53 5.46 -4.30
C ASP A 30 -20.85 6.23 -3.14
N GLY A 31 -19.83 5.61 -2.51
CA GLY A 31 -19.20 6.15 -1.30
C GLY A 31 -20.13 6.20 -0.09
N LEU A 32 -19.72 6.97 0.93
CA LEU A 32 -20.52 7.22 2.14
C LEU A 32 -21.61 8.26 1.86
N PRO A 33 -22.81 8.12 2.46
CA PRO A 33 -23.86 9.12 2.32
C PRO A 33 -23.51 10.39 3.10
N ASP A 34 -24.02 11.54 2.63
CA ASP A 34 -23.71 12.86 3.21
C ASP A 34 -24.06 12.98 4.69
N SER A 35 -25.07 12.24 5.18
CA SER A 35 -25.38 12.16 6.61
C SER A 35 -24.24 11.57 7.43
N ILE A 36 -23.62 10.49 6.94
CA ILE A 36 -22.48 9.83 7.60
C ILE A 36 -21.22 10.69 7.47
N ILE A 37 -21.00 11.31 6.30
CA ILE A 37 -19.91 12.28 6.10
C ILE A 37 -20.04 13.43 7.13
N SER A 38 -21.25 13.96 7.31
CA SER A 38 -21.53 15.02 8.28
C SER A 38 -21.19 14.62 9.72
N GLU A 39 -21.51 13.39 10.11
CA GLU A 39 -21.15 12.86 11.43
C GLU A 39 -19.64 12.78 11.61
N PHE A 40 -18.92 12.21 10.64
CA PHE A 40 -17.47 12.07 10.73
C PHE A 40 -16.72 13.41 10.64
N LEU A 41 -17.26 14.40 9.94
CA LEU A 41 -16.69 15.76 9.92
C LEU A 41 -16.65 16.41 11.31
N GLN A 42 -17.46 15.95 12.26
CA GLN A 42 -17.45 16.43 13.66
C GLN A 42 -16.40 15.71 14.52
N ILE A 43 -15.95 14.53 14.09
CA ILE A 43 -15.16 13.61 14.91
C ILE A 43 -13.70 13.54 14.42
N ASP A 44 -13.51 13.49 13.11
CA ASP A 44 -12.20 13.28 12.49
C ASP A 44 -11.80 14.48 11.60
N PRO A 45 -10.87 15.34 12.05
CA PRO A 45 -10.41 16.49 11.28
C PRO A 45 -9.62 16.10 10.02
N SER A 46 -9.22 14.84 9.85
CA SER A 46 -8.60 14.40 8.60
C SER A 46 -9.60 14.34 7.44
N LEU A 47 -10.89 14.13 7.70
CA LEU A 47 -11.92 14.11 6.66
C LEU A 47 -12.11 15.49 6.01
N SER A 48 -12.21 16.56 6.83
CA SER A 48 -12.37 17.91 6.29
C SER A 48 -11.17 18.30 5.43
N ARG A 49 -9.95 17.97 5.89
CA ARG A 49 -8.71 18.20 5.13
C ARG A 49 -8.68 17.41 3.82
N ALA A 50 -9.11 16.15 3.81
CA ALA A 50 -9.19 15.36 2.59
C ALA A 50 -10.12 16.02 1.55
N ILE A 51 -11.26 16.56 1.98
CA ILE A 51 -12.22 17.22 1.10
C ILE A 51 -11.68 18.57 0.60
N GLU A 52 -11.09 19.38 1.47
CA GLU A 52 -10.46 20.66 1.07
C GLU A 52 -9.36 20.44 0.02
N GLU A 53 -8.48 19.46 0.24
CA GLU A 53 -7.44 19.07 -0.72
C GLU A 53 -8.04 18.52 -2.01
N ALA A 54 -9.15 17.80 -1.95
CA ALA A 54 -9.85 17.31 -3.14
C ALA A 54 -10.34 18.46 -4.02
N SER A 55 -10.94 19.51 -3.44
CA SER A 55 -11.38 20.68 -4.21
C SER A 55 -10.22 21.39 -4.90
N VAL A 56 -9.09 21.58 -4.20
CA VAL A 56 -7.88 22.19 -4.79
C VAL A 56 -7.33 21.32 -5.91
N ASN A 57 -7.19 20.01 -5.67
CA ASN A 57 -6.66 19.07 -6.65
C ASN A 57 -7.58 18.94 -7.88
N PHE A 58 -8.90 18.96 -7.69
CA PHE A 58 -9.87 18.92 -8.77
C PHE A 58 -9.72 20.13 -9.72
N GLN A 59 -9.60 21.34 -9.16
CA GLN A 59 -9.35 22.54 -9.97
C GLN A 59 -7.98 22.49 -10.67
N SER A 60 -6.94 21.98 -10.00
CA SER A 60 -5.63 21.77 -10.61
C SER A 60 -5.70 20.80 -11.79
N LEU A 61 -6.41 19.68 -11.65
CA LEU A 61 -6.59 18.68 -12.68
C LEU A 61 -7.40 19.21 -13.88
N ILE A 62 -8.41 20.04 -13.64
CA ILE A 62 -9.13 20.74 -14.72
C ILE A 62 -8.15 21.64 -15.51
N ASN A 63 -7.31 22.39 -14.80
CA ASN A 63 -6.33 23.28 -15.45
C ASN A 63 -5.25 22.50 -16.23
N GLU A 64 -4.83 21.35 -15.72
CA GLU A 64 -3.78 20.52 -16.33
C GLU A 64 -4.29 19.66 -17.49
N MET A 65 -5.43 19.00 -17.30
CA MET A 65 -5.91 17.93 -18.20
C MET A 65 -7.21 18.28 -18.93
N GLY A 66 -7.85 19.39 -18.57
CA GLY A 66 -9.07 19.89 -19.20
C GLY A 66 -10.38 19.34 -18.59
N GLU A 67 -11.41 20.17 -18.61
CA GLU A 67 -12.74 19.87 -18.07
C GLU A 67 -13.42 18.65 -18.73
N ASN A 68 -13.18 18.46 -20.03
CA ASN A 68 -13.74 17.33 -20.78
C ASN A 68 -13.31 15.97 -20.22
N LEU A 69 -12.11 15.87 -19.63
CA LEU A 69 -11.63 14.63 -19.04
C LEU A 69 -12.36 14.34 -17.72
N LEU A 70 -12.51 15.35 -16.86
CA LEU A 70 -13.11 15.21 -15.53
C LEU A 70 -14.65 15.07 -15.59
N SER A 71 -15.27 15.47 -16.70
CA SER A 71 -16.71 15.29 -16.96
C SER A 71 -17.08 13.94 -17.56
N MET A 72 -16.11 13.06 -17.83
CA MET A 72 -16.37 11.68 -18.27
C MET A 72 -17.09 10.86 -17.17
N ASN A 73 -17.75 9.77 -17.57
CA ASN A 73 -18.28 8.81 -16.60
C ASN A 73 -17.12 8.09 -15.88
N GLU A 74 -17.31 7.70 -14.61
CA GLU A 74 -16.23 7.20 -13.76
C GLU A 74 -15.53 5.96 -14.34
N GLY A 75 -16.31 5.02 -14.89
CA GLY A 75 -15.78 3.81 -15.52
C GLY A 75 -14.98 4.10 -16.80
N GLU A 76 -15.43 5.06 -17.61
CA GLU A 76 -14.72 5.48 -18.83
C GLU A 76 -13.43 6.23 -18.49
N LEU A 77 -13.49 7.14 -17.51
CA LEU A 77 -12.33 7.86 -17.00
C LEU A 77 -11.28 6.87 -16.45
N SER A 78 -11.71 5.92 -15.61
CA SER A 78 -10.82 4.92 -15.02
C SER A 78 -10.14 4.06 -16.09
N SER A 79 -10.89 3.66 -17.11
CA SER A 79 -10.37 2.89 -18.26
C SER A 79 -9.37 3.70 -19.08
N LEU A 80 -9.67 4.98 -19.33
CA LEU A 80 -8.80 5.89 -20.07
C LEU A 80 -7.49 6.15 -19.31
N LEU A 81 -7.56 6.46 -18.01
CA LEU A 81 -6.37 6.73 -17.19
C LEU A 81 -5.44 5.51 -17.04
N GLN A 82 -5.97 4.30 -17.21
CA GLN A 82 -5.20 3.06 -17.15
C GLN A 82 -4.89 2.46 -18.54
N SER A 83 -5.22 3.12 -19.65
CA SER A 83 -5.05 2.55 -21.00
C SER A 83 -3.62 2.12 -21.30
N ASP A 84 -2.65 2.81 -20.71
CA ASP A 84 -1.22 2.60 -20.92
C ASP A 84 -0.59 1.64 -19.89
N TYR A 85 -1.39 1.13 -18.94
CA TYR A 85 -0.93 0.25 -17.86
C TYR A 85 -1.54 -1.14 -17.96
N VAL A 86 -0.69 -2.17 -17.92
CA VAL A 86 -1.14 -3.56 -17.77
C VAL A 86 -1.19 -3.90 -16.29
N ASN A 87 -2.40 -4.05 -15.75
CA ASN A 87 -2.59 -4.52 -14.39
C ASN A 87 -2.14 -5.99 -14.27
N PHE A 88 -1.20 -6.24 -13.37
CA PHE A 88 -0.79 -7.61 -13.05
C PHE A 88 -1.89 -8.39 -12.28
N TYR A 89 -2.79 -7.66 -11.62
CA TYR A 89 -3.90 -8.24 -10.87
C TYR A 89 -5.16 -8.34 -11.75
N SER A 90 -6.07 -9.25 -11.40
CA SER A 90 -7.30 -9.44 -12.17
C SER A 90 -8.21 -8.21 -12.11
N ALA A 91 -9.01 -7.98 -13.14
CA ALA A 91 -9.94 -6.84 -13.19
C ALA A 91 -10.78 -6.64 -11.92
N PRO A 92 -11.32 -7.68 -11.24
CA PRO A 92 -12.11 -7.50 -10.01
C PRO A 92 -11.32 -6.96 -8.79
N THR A 93 -9.99 -6.89 -8.87
CA THR A 93 -9.14 -6.36 -7.78
C THR A 93 -8.63 -4.95 -8.06
N VAL A 94 -9.02 -4.36 -9.18
CA VAL A 94 -8.74 -2.96 -9.50
C VAL A 94 -9.85 -2.11 -8.90
N ASN A 95 -9.49 -1.03 -8.22
CA ASN A 95 -10.48 -0.11 -7.64
C ASN A 95 -11.31 0.54 -8.77
N PRO A 96 -12.64 0.66 -8.61
CA PRO A 96 -13.53 1.18 -9.65
C PRO A 96 -13.60 2.72 -9.71
N TYR A 97 -12.71 3.41 -8.99
CA TYR A 97 -12.71 4.87 -8.84
C TYR A 97 -11.31 5.46 -9.06
N VAL A 98 -11.27 6.76 -9.30
CA VAL A 98 -10.05 7.56 -9.38
C VAL A 98 -9.96 8.43 -8.12
N ALA A 99 -8.96 8.18 -7.26
CA ALA A 99 -8.72 9.00 -6.07
C ALA A 99 -8.00 10.31 -6.43
N ILE A 100 -8.47 11.43 -5.89
CA ILE A 100 -7.83 12.75 -6.11
C ILE A 100 -7.31 13.38 -4.82
N SER A 101 -7.70 12.86 -3.66
CA SER A 101 -7.21 13.29 -2.35
C SER A 101 -7.40 12.18 -1.33
N ALA A 102 -6.54 12.14 -0.31
CA ALA A 102 -6.70 11.25 0.83
C ALA A 102 -5.97 11.76 2.07
N ARG A 103 -6.59 11.66 3.25
CA ARG A 103 -6.00 11.95 4.56
C ARG A 103 -6.53 10.99 5.61
N GLY A 104 -5.65 10.50 6.48
CA GLY A 104 -6.05 9.53 7.51
C GLY A 104 -6.70 8.29 6.85
N PRO A 105 -7.86 7.83 7.31
CA PRO A 105 -8.58 6.73 6.67
C PRO A 105 -9.47 7.17 5.50
N TRP A 106 -9.46 8.44 5.07
CA TRP A 106 -10.42 8.97 4.10
C TRP A 106 -9.81 9.13 2.72
N ILE A 107 -10.54 8.67 1.70
CA ILE A 107 -10.28 8.94 0.28
C ILE A 107 -11.44 9.76 -0.28
N VAL A 108 -11.12 10.74 -1.13
CA VAL A 108 -12.08 11.46 -1.96
C VAL A 108 -11.81 11.17 -3.44
N THR A 109 -12.83 10.73 -4.17
CA THR A 109 -12.72 10.38 -5.60
C THR A 109 -12.89 11.59 -6.50
N SER A 110 -12.50 11.45 -7.77
CA SER A 110 -12.71 12.47 -8.81
C SER A 110 -14.17 12.79 -9.05
N HIS A 111 -15.08 11.89 -8.67
CA HIS A 111 -16.54 12.05 -8.77
C HIS A 111 -17.18 12.47 -7.42
N GLY A 112 -16.36 12.85 -6.44
CA GLY A 112 -16.82 13.36 -5.14
C GLY A 112 -17.42 12.31 -4.21
N ALA A 113 -17.15 11.02 -4.43
CA ALA A 113 -17.45 9.98 -3.46
C ALA A 113 -16.43 10.04 -2.31
N VAL A 114 -16.88 9.82 -1.07
CA VAL A 114 -16.03 9.70 0.10
C VAL A 114 -15.96 8.24 0.51
N ILE A 115 -14.76 7.70 0.69
CA ILE A 115 -14.52 6.28 0.99
C ILE A 115 -13.66 6.18 2.24
N HIS A 116 -14.00 5.24 3.13
CA HIS A 116 -13.16 4.86 4.26
C HIS A 116 -12.23 3.70 3.83
N ASP A 117 -10.92 3.97 3.77
CA ASP A 117 -9.89 2.98 3.44
C ASP A 117 -9.43 2.23 4.68
N ASN A 118 -9.68 0.92 4.69
CA ASN A 118 -9.28 0.01 5.75
C ASN A 118 -7.85 -0.52 5.54
N GLY A 119 -6.90 0.40 5.42
CA GLY A 119 -5.47 0.13 5.57
C GLY A 119 -4.71 -0.27 4.31
N GLY A 120 -5.26 -0.06 3.10
CA GLY A 120 -4.51 -0.13 1.84
C GLY A 120 -3.65 -1.39 1.69
N TYR A 121 -4.26 -2.58 1.79
CA TYR A 121 -3.58 -3.88 1.78
C TYR A 121 -2.68 -4.14 3.01
N GLY A 122 -3.01 -3.54 4.14
CA GLY A 122 -2.25 -3.64 5.40
C GLY A 122 -0.95 -2.82 5.40
N MET A 123 -0.77 -1.92 4.43
CA MET A 123 0.47 -1.14 4.27
C MET A 123 0.37 0.26 4.88
N LEU A 124 -0.84 0.78 5.07
CA LEU A 124 -1.07 2.16 5.53
C LEU A 124 -1.23 2.23 7.04
N GLY A 125 -0.18 1.87 7.79
CA GLY A 125 -0.21 1.83 9.26
C GLY A 125 -0.47 3.19 9.94
N MET A 126 -0.24 4.31 9.24
CA MET A 126 -0.52 5.67 9.73
C MET A 126 -1.60 6.39 8.89
N GLY A 127 -2.33 5.64 8.04
CA GLY A 127 -3.28 6.20 7.08
C GLY A 127 -2.61 6.97 5.93
N HIS A 128 -3.44 7.68 5.17
CA HIS A 128 -3.06 8.53 4.06
C HIS A 128 -2.47 9.85 4.52
N GLY A 129 -1.40 10.29 3.87
CA GLY A 129 -0.76 11.58 4.09
C GLY A 129 -0.43 11.93 5.56
N PRO A 130 0.30 11.08 6.32
CA PRO A 130 0.68 11.42 7.68
C PRO A 130 1.69 12.59 7.69
N ASP A 131 1.32 13.69 8.35
CA ASP A 131 2.07 14.97 8.31
C ASP A 131 3.52 14.80 8.78
N ASP A 132 3.76 14.07 9.87
CA ASP A 132 5.10 13.83 10.41
C ASP A 132 6.02 13.09 9.44
N VAL A 133 5.47 12.14 8.68
CA VAL A 133 6.24 11.34 7.70
C VAL A 133 6.53 12.19 6.47
N ILE A 134 5.52 12.86 5.92
CA ILE A 134 5.68 13.73 4.74
C ILE A 134 6.68 14.84 5.05
N HIS A 135 6.52 15.54 6.19
CA HIS A 135 7.43 16.60 6.58
C HIS A 135 8.87 16.11 6.75
N SER A 136 9.04 14.91 7.31
CA SER A 136 10.36 14.27 7.40
C SER A 136 10.93 13.93 6.03
N MET A 137 10.13 13.40 5.11
CA MET A 137 10.57 13.02 3.76
C MET A 137 10.94 14.23 2.88
N GLN A 138 10.30 15.38 3.08
CA GLN A 138 10.54 16.61 2.32
C GLN A 138 11.86 17.32 2.66
N GLN A 139 12.56 16.90 3.72
CA GLN A 139 13.85 17.49 4.08
C GLN A 139 14.93 17.18 3.03
N ASN A 140 15.97 18.01 2.97
CA ASN A 140 17.13 17.76 2.11
C ASN A 140 18.00 16.62 2.67
N TRP A 141 17.75 15.40 2.21
CA TRP A 141 18.50 14.22 2.59
C TRP A 141 19.68 13.96 1.64
N VAL A 142 20.79 13.46 2.20
CA VAL A 142 21.88 12.92 1.39
C VAL A 142 21.37 11.70 0.63
N MET A 143 21.26 11.82 -0.69
CA MET A 143 20.83 10.74 -1.59
C MET A 143 21.98 9.73 -1.77
N ALA A 144 21.97 8.68 -0.95
CA ALA A 144 22.96 7.62 -1.00
C ALA A 144 22.32 6.24 -0.80
N ASN A 145 22.91 5.22 -1.41
CA ASN A 145 22.44 3.85 -1.23
C ASN A 145 22.90 3.26 0.12
N VAL A 146 22.41 2.06 0.45
CA VAL A 146 22.69 1.39 1.73
C VAL A 146 24.19 1.09 1.97
N MET A 147 25.02 1.09 0.92
CA MET A 147 26.46 0.88 1.04
C MET A 147 27.18 2.10 1.61
N THR A 148 26.54 3.27 1.65
CA THR A 148 27.07 4.47 2.29
C THR A 148 26.63 4.51 3.76
N PRO A 149 27.57 4.53 4.72
CA PRO A 149 27.23 4.66 6.14
C PRO A 149 26.43 5.94 6.42
N SER A 150 25.36 5.83 7.21
CA SER A 150 24.47 6.96 7.51
C SER A 150 24.00 6.98 8.97
N PHE A 151 23.96 8.18 9.56
CA PHE A 151 23.37 8.39 10.89
C PHE A 151 21.89 7.97 10.95
N SER A 152 21.15 8.11 9.85
CA SER A 152 19.75 7.65 9.78
C SER A 152 19.65 6.13 9.89
N GLN A 153 20.56 5.37 9.27
CA GLN A 153 20.62 3.91 9.42
C GLN A 153 20.86 3.52 10.87
N LYS A 154 21.80 4.19 11.56
CA LYS A 154 22.09 3.94 12.98
C LYS A 154 20.86 4.23 13.85
N ARG A 155 20.24 5.40 13.71
CA ARG A 155 19.00 5.77 14.43
C ARG A 155 17.88 4.76 14.22
N LEU A 156 17.65 4.31 12.97
CA LEU A 156 16.66 3.29 12.66
C LEU A 156 16.99 1.97 13.35
N SER A 157 18.23 1.50 13.27
CA SER A 157 18.65 0.24 13.89
C SER A 157 18.48 0.24 15.41
N ASP A 158 18.71 1.38 16.07
CA ASP A 158 18.53 1.52 17.52
C ASP A 158 17.05 1.50 17.91
N ARG A 159 16.20 2.18 17.12
CA ARG A 159 14.73 2.14 17.31
C ARG A 159 14.19 0.73 17.07
N LEU A 160 14.62 0.04 16.02
CA LEU A 160 14.22 -1.35 15.75
C LEU A 160 14.60 -2.29 16.90
N LYS A 161 15.80 -2.14 17.49
CA LYS A 161 16.22 -2.95 18.65
C LYS A 161 15.43 -2.65 19.91
N LYS A 162 14.86 -1.45 20.02
CA LYS A 162 13.99 -1.09 21.14
C LYS A 162 12.60 -1.67 20.96
N GLU A 163 12.04 -1.61 19.75
CA GLU A 163 10.64 -1.98 19.48
C GLU A 163 10.46 -3.47 19.15
N VAL A 164 11.37 -4.07 18.40
CA VAL A 164 11.26 -5.50 18.04
C VAL A 164 11.59 -6.33 19.27
N GLY A 165 10.62 -7.12 19.75
CA GLY A 165 10.76 -7.92 20.96
C GLY A 165 10.63 -7.13 22.26
N HIS A 166 10.13 -5.89 22.24
CA HIS A 166 10.01 -5.05 23.44
C HIS A 166 9.19 -5.72 24.56
N THR A 167 8.12 -6.45 24.22
CA THR A 167 7.31 -7.21 25.19
C THR A 167 8.02 -8.46 25.74
N ARG A 168 9.10 -8.91 25.09
CA ARG A 168 9.94 -10.05 25.51
C ARG A 168 11.18 -9.60 26.31
N GLY A 169 11.37 -8.29 26.49
CA GLY A 169 12.48 -7.70 27.24
C GLY A 169 13.72 -7.34 26.41
N ASN A 170 13.93 -7.98 25.26
CA ASN A 170 15.04 -7.65 24.35
C ASN A 170 14.74 -7.98 22.88
N CYS A 171 15.46 -7.34 21.97
CA CYS A 171 15.42 -7.69 20.55
C CYS A 171 16.17 -9.00 20.29
N PRO A 172 15.53 -10.00 19.66
CA PRO A 172 16.18 -11.27 19.33
C PRO A 172 17.15 -11.18 18.14
N PHE A 173 17.18 -10.05 17.43
CA PHE A 173 17.98 -9.88 16.21
C PHE A 173 19.20 -8.98 16.44
N SER A 174 20.35 -9.40 15.91
CA SER A 174 21.61 -8.66 16.03
C SER A 174 21.88 -7.70 14.86
N LYS A 175 21.34 -8.00 13.68
CA LYS A 175 21.54 -7.29 12.41
C LYS A 175 20.22 -7.17 11.65
N PHE A 176 20.13 -6.17 10.78
CA PHE A 176 18.97 -5.93 9.91
C PHE A 176 19.43 -5.77 8.46
N VAL A 177 18.62 -6.26 7.52
CA VAL A 177 18.80 -6.09 6.09
C VAL A 177 17.61 -5.28 5.57
N CYS A 178 17.87 -4.18 4.85
CA CYS A 178 16.82 -3.35 4.26
C CYS A 178 16.60 -3.77 2.79
N LEU A 179 15.35 -4.06 2.42
CA LEU A 179 14.94 -4.55 1.10
C LEU A 179 13.70 -3.78 0.65
N ASN A 180 13.41 -3.80 -0.65
CA ASN A 180 12.34 -2.96 -1.21
C ASN A 180 10.95 -3.61 -1.13
N SER A 181 10.86 -4.92 -0.88
CA SER A 181 9.57 -5.61 -0.82
C SER A 181 9.59 -6.88 0.04
N GLY A 182 8.39 -7.35 0.41
CA GLY A 182 8.23 -8.65 1.07
C GLY A 182 8.72 -9.84 0.22
N SER A 183 8.56 -9.77 -1.11
CA SER A 183 9.07 -10.83 -2.02
C SER A 183 10.60 -10.87 -2.05
N GLU A 184 11.28 -9.73 -1.99
CA GLU A 184 12.74 -9.68 -1.85
C GLU A 184 13.18 -10.25 -0.49
N SER A 185 12.47 -9.91 0.59
CA SER A 185 12.72 -10.45 1.93
C SER A 185 12.65 -11.98 1.94
N MET A 186 11.60 -12.56 1.35
CA MET A 186 11.47 -14.01 1.24
C MET A 186 12.58 -14.61 0.36
N THR A 187 12.96 -13.93 -0.73
CA THR A 187 14.05 -14.38 -1.61
C THR A 187 15.39 -14.47 -0.86
N ILE A 188 15.76 -13.45 -0.08
CA ILE A 188 16.99 -13.44 0.72
C ILE A 188 16.90 -14.45 1.87
N SER A 189 15.77 -14.52 2.57
CA SER A 189 15.57 -15.47 3.68
C SER A 189 15.74 -16.91 3.22
N MET A 190 15.19 -17.26 2.06
CA MET A 190 15.38 -18.59 1.47
C MET A 190 16.84 -18.85 1.09
N ARG A 191 17.59 -17.86 0.58
CA ARG A 191 19.03 -18.04 0.29
C ARG A 191 19.85 -18.30 1.56
N ILE A 192 19.54 -17.62 2.66
CA ILE A 192 20.20 -17.83 3.95
C ILE A 192 19.90 -19.23 4.48
N ALA A 193 18.63 -19.66 4.43
CA ALA A 193 18.23 -21.01 4.85
C ALA A 193 18.88 -22.11 3.98
N ASP A 194 19.01 -21.86 2.68
CA ASP A 194 19.63 -22.77 1.71
C ASP A 194 21.14 -22.91 1.94
N ALA A 195 21.85 -21.81 2.21
CA ALA A 195 23.27 -21.84 2.58
C ALA A 195 23.53 -22.64 3.87
N ASN A 196 22.62 -22.53 4.85
CA ASN A 196 22.68 -23.37 6.05
C ASN A 196 22.38 -24.84 5.72
N THR A 197 21.40 -25.10 4.85
CA THR A 197 21.04 -26.46 4.41
C THR A 197 22.21 -27.15 3.73
N LEU A 198 22.93 -26.46 2.83
CA LEU A 198 24.15 -26.98 2.19
C LEU A 198 25.19 -27.44 3.22
N THR A 199 25.35 -26.70 4.32
CA THR A 199 26.27 -27.07 5.40
C THR A 199 25.80 -28.31 6.16
N LEU A 200 24.50 -28.43 6.41
CA LEU A 200 23.93 -29.54 7.19
C LEU A 200 23.82 -30.84 6.39
N THR A 201 23.56 -30.77 5.09
CA THR A 201 23.37 -31.94 4.21
C THR A 201 24.61 -32.31 3.40
N GLY A 202 25.61 -31.42 3.37
CA GLY A 202 26.93 -31.70 2.79
C GLY A 202 27.71 -32.75 3.56
N LYS A 203 28.84 -33.17 2.98
CA LYS A 203 29.73 -34.17 3.58
C LYS A 203 30.20 -33.74 4.97
N GLY A 204 30.05 -34.62 5.96
CA GLY A 204 30.35 -34.39 7.37
C GLY A 204 29.25 -33.63 8.14
N GLY A 205 28.15 -33.25 7.49
CA GLY A 205 27.03 -32.57 8.12
C GLY A 205 26.11 -33.52 8.89
N ILE A 206 25.37 -32.99 9.88
CA ILE A 206 24.46 -33.79 10.73
C ILE A 206 23.29 -34.43 9.96
N HIS A 207 23.06 -34.01 8.72
CA HIS A 207 22.03 -34.48 7.80
C HIS A 207 22.62 -34.91 6.45
N GLU A 208 23.89 -35.35 6.45
CA GLU A 208 24.60 -35.74 5.25
C GLU A 208 23.77 -36.64 4.32
N GLY A 209 23.71 -36.27 3.04
CA GLY A 209 23.02 -37.03 2.00
C GLY A 209 21.48 -36.97 2.03
N LYS A 210 20.87 -36.30 3.01
CA LYS A 210 19.41 -36.10 3.02
C LYS A 210 18.99 -35.13 1.91
N PRO A 211 17.84 -35.35 1.25
CA PRO A 211 17.33 -34.43 0.24
C PRO A 211 16.87 -33.10 0.87
N THR A 212 17.04 -32.01 0.13
CA THR A 212 16.50 -30.70 0.49
C THR A 212 15.04 -30.59 0.07
N LYS A 213 14.20 -30.05 0.95
CA LYS A 213 12.76 -29.86 0.72
C LYS A 213 12.34 -28.46 1.20
N MET A 214 11.33 -27.89 0.57
CA MET A 214 10.71 -26.62 1.00
C MET A 214 9.30 -26.89 1.50
N LEU A 215 8.99 -26.39 2.70
CA LEU A 215 7.69 -26.57 3.32
C LEU A 215 6.97 -25.23 3.45
N ALA A 216 5.71 -25.20 3.05
CA ALA A 216 4.80 -24.06 3.25
C ALA A 216 3.41 -24.58 3.63
N LEU A 217 2.61 -23.70 4.23
CA LEU A 217 1.21 -24.01 4.55
C LEU A 217 0.36 -23.90 3.28
N VAL A 218 -0.69 -24.72 3.21
CA VAL A 218 -1.74 -24.57 2.18
C VAL A 218 -2.38 -23.19 2.32
N GLU A 219 -2.73 -22.58 1.20
CA GLU A 219 -3.23 -21.20 1.08
C GLU A 219 -2.24 -20.09 1.49
N ALA A 220 -0.98 -20.42 1.80
CA ALA A 220 0.01 -19.40 2.15
C ALA A 220 0.36 -18.48 0.97
N PHE A 221 0.71 -17.24 1.28
CA PHE A 221 1.23 -16.27 0.33
C PHE A 221 2.55 -15.67 0.83
N HIS A 222 3.64 -15.93 0.11
CA HIS A 222 4.99 -15.45 0.42
C HIS A 222 5.54 -14.48 -0.62
N GLY A 223 4.74 -14.12 -1.63
CA GLY A 223 5.14 -13.25 -2.72
C GLY A 223 5.23 -13.97 -4.05
N ARG A 224 5.64 -13.22 -5.07
CA ARG A 224 5.45 -13.61 -6.48
C ARG A 224 6.73 -13.62 -7.32
N THR A 225 7.85 -13.16 -6.77
CA THR A 225 9.15 -13.40 -7.42
C THR A 225 9.44 -14.91 -7.44
N HIS A 226 10.29 -15.36 -8.36
CA HIS A 226 10.38 -16.79 -8.71
C HIS A 226 10.49 -17.74 -7.51
N ARG A 227 11.39 -17.48 -6.55
CA ARG A 227 11.61 -18.37 -5.40
C ARG A 227 10.47 -18.30 -4.36
N PRO A 228 10.00 -17.11 -3.93
CA PRO A 228 8.78 -17.02 -3.13
C PRO A 228 7.53 -17.63 -3.78
N ALA A 229 7.38 -17.52 -5.10
CA ALA A 229 6.25 -18.10 -5.82
C ALA A 229 6.23 -19.65 -5.79
N GLN A 230 7.37 -20.30 -5.53
CA GLN A 230 7.44 -21.75 -5.36
C GLN A 230 6.78 -22.22 -4.06
N ILE A 231 6.70 -21.35 -3.06
CA ILE A 231 6.11 -21.66 -1.74
C ILE A 231 4.80 -20.90 -1.47
N SER A 232 4.32 -20.09 -2.42
CA SER A 232 3.03 -19.39 -2.36
C SER A 232 1.90 -20.25 -2.94
N ASP A 233 1.27 -21.06 -2.11
CA ASP A 233 0.18 -21.95 -2.53
C ASP A 233 -1.04 -21.19 -3.06
N SER A 234 -1.38 -20.03 -2.48
CA SER A 234 -2.56 -19.25 -2.93
C SER A 234 -2.49 -18.78 -4.40
N CYS A 235 -1.32 -18.85 -5.02
CA CYS A 235 -1.11 -18.51 -6.43
C CYS A 235 -0.65 -19.71 -7.29
N SER A 236 -0.42 -20.89 -6.68
CA SER A 236 0.26 -22.04 -7.30
C SER A 236 -0.45 -22.53 -8.56
N GLY A 237 -1.77 -22.72 -8.50
CA GLY A 237 -2.55 -23.25 -9.63
C GLY A 237 -2.50 -22.37 -10.88
N LYS A 238 -2.41 -21.04 -10.74
CA LYS A 238 -2.23 -20.13 -11.89
C LYS A 238 -0.83 -20.29 -12.48
N TYR A 239 0.19 -20.48 -11.66
CA TYR A 239 1.55 -20.65 -12.13
C TYR A 239 1.77 -21.99 -12.82
N GLU A 240 1.29 -23.09 -12.22
CA GLU A 240 1.41 -24.43 -12.79
C GLU A 240 0.69 -24.55 -14.14
N LYS A 241 -0.49 -23.93 -14.26
CA LYS A 241 -1.25 -23.92 -15.52
C LYS A 241 -0.55 -23.15 -16.64
N ASN A 242 0.11 -22.03 -16.34
CA ASN A 242 0.53 -21.05 -17.34
C ASN A 242 2.06 -20.90 -17.51
N LEU A 243 2.88 -21.41 -16.58
CA LEU A 243 4.33 -21.20 -16.56
C LEU A 243 5.09 -22.53 -16.66
N ALA A 244 5.91 -22.67 -17.71
CA ALA A 244 6.70 -23.88 -17.93
C ALA A 244 7.68 -24.17 -16.78
N SER A 245 8.22 -23.14 -16.13
CA SER A 245 9.15 -23.25 -14.99
C SER A 245 8.53 -23.84 -13.72
N PHE A 246 7.22 -24.12 -13.72
CA PHE A 246 6.49 -24.71 -12.60
C PHE A 246 6.10 -26.17 -12.84
N ARG A 247 6.43 -26.76 -14.00
CA ARG A 247 6.08 -28.15 -14.35
C ARG A 247 6.85 -29.20 -13.55
N GLU A 248 8.12 -28.93 -13.24
CA GLU A 248 9.04 -29.88 -12.61
C GLU A 248 9.42 -29.40 -11.20
N ARG A 249 8.41 -29.15 -10.35
CA ARG A 249 8.68 -28.86 -8.94
C ARG A 249 9.00 -30.16 -8.22
N GLU A 250 10.28 -30.40 -7.93
CA GLU A 250 10.63 -31.30 -6.83
C GLU A 250 10.37 -30.55 -5.51
N MET A 251 9.14 -30.62 -5.00
CA MET A 251 8.83 -30.16 -3.63
C MET A 251 9.42 -31.08 -2.58
#